data_AF-A0A2I1CBX0-F1
#
_entry.id   AF-A0A2I1CBX0-F1
#
_cell.length_a   1.000
_cell.length_b   1.000
_cell.length_c   1.000
_cell.angle_alpha   90.00
_cell.angle_beta   90.00
_cell.angle_gamma   90.00
#
_symmetry.space_group_name_H-M   'P 1'
#
loop_
_entity.id
_entity.type
_entity.pdbx_description
1 polymer ?
#
loop_
_entity_poly.entity_id
_entity_poly.type
_entity_poly.pdbx_seq_one_letter_code
_entity_poly.pdbx_strand_id
1 'polypeptide(L)'
;MILLLSANPGDILNCHSFQPHTEEEPWIEPPLCTTEPIVLHKQSKMASVSQVSGAHVFLQNPSGALVDLQHQRDANRWTAQIMLMQVTAQTGSPLCAIQGPSSIYLFFVGGDNCVYYVTRSTKKDASEWETRAFFTMTQTPRSSQALILSKSPRDYS
;
A
#
# COMPACT_ATOMS: atom_id res chain seq x y z
N MET A 1 0.37 19.21 4.56
CA MET A 1 -0.82 18.79 3.81
C MET A 1 -1.12 17.35 4.19
N ILE A 2 -2.34 17.06 4.64
CA ILE A 2 -2.81 15.69 4.88
C ILE A 2 -3.62 15.29 3.65
N LEU A 3 -3.37 14.09 3.14
CA LEU A 3 -4.16 13.50 2.06
C LEU A 3 -4.97 12.34 2.63
N LEU A 4 -6.27 12.31 2.33
CA LEU A 4 -7.17 11.22 2.61
C LEU A 4 -7.55 10.58 1.28
N LEU A 5 -7.29 9.29 1.12
CA LEU A 5 -7.73 8.53 -0.02
C LEU A 5 -8.92 7.66 0.36
N SER A 6 -9.94 7.63 -0.48
CA SER A 6 -11.18 6.90 -0.26
C SER A 6 -11.64 6.26 -1.57
N ALA A 7 -12.41 5.17 -1.48
CA ALA A 7 -13.11 4.62 -2.63
C ALA A 7 -14.55 5.11 -2.61
N ASN A 8 -15.05 5.60 -3.74
CA ASN A 8 -16.45 5.98 -3.90
C ASN A 8 -17.33 4.75 -4.22
N PRO A 9 -18.67 4.88 -4.29
CA PRO A 9 -19.57 3.75 -4.58
C PRO A 9 -19.35 3.05 -5.93
N GLY A 10 -18.63 3.68 -6.86
CA GLY A 10 -18.23 3.09 -8.13
C GLY A 10 -16.87 2.38 -8.10
N ASP A 11 -16.32 2.13 -6.91
CA ASP A 11 -14.97 1.61 -6.69
C ASP A 11 -13.87 2.50 -7.30
N ILE A 12 -14.14 3.80 -7.48
CA ILE A 12 -13.16 4.75 -8.01
C ILE A 12 -12.45 5.44 -6.85
N LEU A 13 -11.13 5.55 -6.95
CA LEU A 13 -10.29 6.24 -5.97
C LEU A 13 -10.55 7.74 -6.02
N ASN A 14 -10.82 8.33 -4.86
CA ASN A 14 -10.86 9.76 -4.63
C ASN A 14 -9.71 10.18 -3.72
N CYS A 15 -9.31 11.44 -3.83
CA CYS A 15 -8.32 12.07 -2.97
C CYS A 15 -8.92 13.34 -2.38
N HIS A 16 -8.79 13.50 -1.07
CA HIS A 16 -9.18 14.70 -0.35
C HIS A 16 -7.93 15.29 0.30
N SER A 17 -7.75 16.61 0.21
CA SER A 17 -6.65 17.33 0.85
C SER A 17 -7.17 18.18 1.99
N PHE A 18 -6.55 18.05 3.16
CA PHE A 18 -6.83 18.92 4.30
C PHE A 18 -6.05 20.23 4.21
N GLN A 19 -6.77 21.34 4.30
CA GLN A 19 -6.26 22.70 4.30
C GLN A 19 -6.63 23.39 5.63
N PRO A 20 -5.70 23.48 6.60
CA PRO A 20 -5.99 23.95 7.96
C PRO A 20 -6.26 25.45 8.10
N HIS A 21 -6.25 26.23 7.01
CA HIS A 21 -6.24 27.70 7.06
C HIS A 21 -7.37 28.36 6.23
N THR A 22 -8.38 27.61 5.80
CA THR A 22 -9.56 28.16 5.10
C THR A 22 -10.71 28.33 6.07
N GLU A 23 -11.45 29.45 5.97
CA GLU A 23 -12.64 29.73 6.80
C GLU A 23 -13.86 28.88 6.39
N GLU A 24 -13.85 28.35 5.16
CA GLU A 24 -14.83 27.40 4.65
C GLU A 24 -14.17 26.04 4.36
N GLU A 25 -14.97 24.97 4.51
CA GLU A 25 -14.65 23.54 4.47
C GLU A 25 -13.15 23.16 4.35
N PRO A 26 -12.54 22.59 5.40
CA PRO A 26 -11.10 22.33 5.42
C PRO A 26 -10.68 21.16 4.52
N TRP A 27 -11.62 20.45 3.88
CA TRP A 27 -11.34 19.35 2.97
C TRP A 27 -11.75 19.74 1.56
N ILE A 28 -10.76 19.77 0.66
CA ILE A 28 -10.99 19.97 -0.77
C ILE A 28 -10.76 18.64 -1.47
N GLU A 29 -11.50 18.34 -2.53
CA GLU A 29 -11.27 17.20 -3.43
C GLU A 29 -10.35 17.63 -4.59
N PRO A 30 -9.00 17.56 -4.43
CA PRO A 30 -8.13 17.75 -5.58
C PRO A 30 -8.32 16.57 -6.54
N PRO A 31 -8.29 16.82 -7.87
CA PRO A 31 -8.23 15.73 -8.82
C PRO A 31 -6.97 14.89 -8.54
N LEU A 32 -7.12 13.57 -8.54
CA LEU A 32 -5.99 12.68 -8.76
C LEU A 32 -5.50 13.01 -10.17
N CYS A 33 -4.44 13.83 -10.30
CA CYS A 33 -3.83 14.24 -11.57
C CYS A 33 -3.28 13.03 -12.33
N THR A 34 -4.19 12.22 -12.85
CA THR A 34 -4.03 10.93 -13.51
C THR A 34 -4.73 11.02 -14.86
N THR A 35 -4.28 10.23 -15.83
CA THR A 35 -4.87 10.24 -17.18
C THR A 35 -6.23 9.55 -17.24
N GLU A 36 -6.48 8.62 -16.32
CA GLU A 36 -7.71 7.83 -16.25
C GLU A 36 -8.11 7.61 -14.78
N PRO A 37 -9.41 7.43 -14.48
CA PRO A 37 -9.86 7.08 -13.13
C PRO A 37 -9.20 5.79 -12.62
N ILE A 38 -8.72 5.81 -11.38
CA ILE A 38 -8.16 4.61 -10.74
C ILE A 38 -9.34 3.80 -10.18
N VAL A 39 -9.64 2.67 -10.82
CA VAL A 39 -10.68 1.73 -10.37
C VAL A 39 -10.04 0.67 -9.46
N LEU A 40 -10.65 0.42 -8.30
CA LEU A 40 -10.23 -0.57 -7.33
C LEU A 40 -10.98 -1.89 -7.52
N HIS A 41 -10.42 -2.98 -6.97
CA HIS A 41 -11.19 -4.18 -6.70
C HIS A 41 -12.28 -3.88 -5.65
N LYS A 42 -13.47 -4.46 -5.80
CA LYS A 42 -14.60 -4.31 -4.85
C LYS A 42 -14.27 -4.67 -3.39
N GLN A 43 -13.32 -5.57 -3.22
CA GLN A 43 -12.85 -6.03 -1.90
C GLN A 43 -11.50 -5.43 -1.51
N SER A 44 -10.95 -4.53 -2.32
CA SER A 44 -9.61 -3.97 -2.11
C SER A 44 -9.49 -3.39 -0.71
N LYS A 45 -8.34 -3.64 -0.10
CA LYS A 45 -7.88 -2.89 1.07
C LYS A 45 -6.88 -1.84 0.61
N MET A 46 -6.56 -0.90 1.49
CA MET A 46 -5.54 0.11 1.25
C MET A 46 -4.54 0.11 2.39
N ALA A 47 -3.26 0.22 2.05
CA ALA A 47 -2.18 0.52 2.98
C ALA A 47 -1.32 1.63 2.41
N SER A 48 -0.72 2.46 3.24
CA SER A 48 0.12 3.55 2.76
C SER A 48 1.37 3.75 3.61
N VAL A 49 2.39 4.32 2.98
CA VAL A 49 3.59 4.84 3.65
C VAL A 49 3.91 6.22 3.12
N SER A 50 4.23 7.13 4.03
CA SER A 50 4.58 8.51 3.71
C SER A 50 6.09 8.69 3.74
N GLN A 51 6.64 9.28 2.69
CA GLN A 51 8.06 9.62 2.56
C GLN A 51 8.26 11.13 2.47
N VAL A 52 9.51 11.57 2.61
CA VAL A 52 9.87 12.98 2.39
C VAL A 52 9.58 13.40 0.95
N SER A 53 9.82 12.52 -0.02
CA SER A 53 9.60 12.77 -1.45
C SER A 53 8.16 12.56 -1.93
N GLY A 54 7.25 12.06 -1.09
CA GLY A 54 5.93 11.62 -1.56
C GLY A 54 5.27 10.57 -0.67
N ALA A 55 4.51 9.68 -1.29
CA ALA A 55 3.87 8.56 -0.61
C ALA A 55 3.71 7.37 -1.55
N HIS A 56 3.56 6.18 -0.98
CA HIS A 56 3.08 4.99 -1.67
C HIS A 56 1.75 4.57 -1.07
N VAL A 57 0.80 4.20 -1.93
CA VAL A 57 -0.50 3.64 -1.56
C VAL A 57 -0.67 2.32 -2.29
N PHE A 58 -0.92 1.26 -1.52
CA PHE A 58 -1.06 -0.10 -2.03
C PHE A 58 -2.52 -0.50 -2.06
N LEU A 59 -2.98 -1.02 -3.19
CA LEU A 59 -4.36 -1.44 -3.40
C LEU A 59 -4.44 -2.59 -4.40
N GLN A 60 -5.61 -3.19 -4.57
CA GLN A 60 -5.89 -4.16 -5.63
C GLN A 60 -6.67 -3.50 -6.77
N ASN A 61 -6.26 -3.75 -8.01
CA ASN A 61 -7.02 -3.37 -9.21
C ASN A 61 -8.19 -4.35 -9.47
N PRO A 62 -9.05 -4.14 -10.49
CA PRO A 62 -10.19 -5.01 -10.74
C PRO A 62 -9.84 -6.47 -11.05
N SER A 63 -8.61 -6.77 -11.49
CA SER A 63 -8.14 -8.15 -11.68
C SER A 63 -7.62 -8.81 -10.39
N GLY A 64 -7.62 -8.10 -9.26
CA GLY A 64 -7.09 -8.56 -7.98
C GLY A 64 -5.56 -8.43 -7.84
N ALA A 65 -4.87 -7.88 -8.84
CA ALA A 65 -3.43 -7.65 -8.78
C ALA A 65 -3.11 -6.47 -7.86
N LEU A 66 -1.99 -6.57 -7.12
CA LEU A 66 -1.51 -5.46 -6.29
C LEU A 66 -0.93 -4.34 -7.17
N VAL A 67 -1.23 -3.10 -6.77
CA VAL A 67 -0.79 -1.87 -7.42
C VAL A 67 -0.06 -1.01 -6.39
N ASP A 68 1.11 -0.49 -6.78
CA ASP A 68 1.80 0.60 -6.11
C ASP A 68 1.37 1.92 -6.75
N LEU A 69 0.55 2.69 -6.04
CA LEU A 69 0.16 4.03 -6.42
C LEU A 69 1.08 5.04 -5.72
N GLN A 70 1.99 5.61 -6.49
CA GLN A 70 3.02 6.52 -6.00
C GLN A 70 2.58 7.98 -6.18
N HIS A 71 2.60 8.76 -5.10
CA HIS A 71 2.52 10.22 -5.12
C HIS A 71 3.92 10.82 -5.13
N GLN A 72 4.20 11.67 -6.10
CA GLN A 72 5.41 12.49 -6.16
C GLN A 72 5.07 13.89 -5.64
N ARG A 73 5.65 14.28 -4.50
CA ARG A 73 5.30 15.53 -3.83
C ARG A 73 5.59 16.76 -4.69
N ASP A 74 6.79 16.83 -5.26
CA ASP A 74 7.26 18.04 -5.98
C ASP A 74 6.48 18.26 -7.29
N ALA A 75 6.13 17.18 -7.99
CA ALA A 75 5.36 17.23 -9.22
C ALA A 75 3.83 17.23 -8.98
N ASN A 76 3.41 17.05 -7.72
CA ASN A 76 2.03 16.76 -7.34
C ASN A 76 1.34 15.75 -8.27
N ARG A 77 2.06 14.66 -8.59
CA ARG A 77 1.66 13.69 -9.61
C ARG A 77 1.47 12.32 -8.98
N TRP A 78 0.45 11.61 -9.44
CA TRP A 78 0.20 10.22 -9.10
C TRP A 78 0.58 9.31 -10.27
N THR A 79 1.23 8.19 -9.97
CA THR A 79 1.59 7.15 -10.94
C THR A 79 1.26 5.78 -10.39
N ALA A 80 0.48 4.99 -11.13
CA ALA A 80 0.14 3.62 -10.76
C ALA A 80 1.06 2.63 -11.46
N GLN A 81 1.56 1.64 -10.73
CA GLN A 81 2.35 0.55 -11.26
C GLN A 81 1.80 -0.79 -10.75
N ILE A 82 1.47 -1.71 -11.66
CA ILE A 82 1.14 -3.09 -11.28
C ILE A 82 2.39 -3.75 -10.73
N MET A 83 2.28 -4.35 -9.56
CA MET A 83 3.38 -5.04 -8.89
C MET A 83 3.53 -6.44 -9.50
N LEU A 84 4.64 -6.68 -10.20
CA LEU A 84 4.96 -7.99 -10.75
C LEU A 84 5.57 -8.86 -9.66
N MET A 85 4.86 -9.92 -9.27
CA MET A 85 5.18 -10.72 -8.09
C MET A 85 5.10 -12.20 -8.44
N GLN A 86 5.94 -13.00 -7.79
CA GLN A 86 5.94 -14.45 -7.98
C GLN A 86 4.73 -15.13 -7.31
N VAL A 87 4.05 -14.42 -6.41
CA VAL A 87 2.90 -14.90 -5.66
C VAL A 87 1.74 -13.94 -5.85
N THR A 88 0.60 -14.50 -6.23
CA THR A 88 -0.66 -13.77 -6.36
C THR A 88 -1.25 -13.50 -4.98
N ALA A 89 -1.53 -12.23 -4.68
CA ALA A 89 -2.27 -11.86 -3.48
C ALA A 89 -3.69 -12.42 -3.52
N GLN A 90 -4.20 -12.85 -2.37
CA GLN A 90 -5.60 -13.24 -2.24
C GLN A 90 -6.51 -12.06 -2.59
N THR A 91 -7.67 -12.32 -3.19
CA THR A 91 -8.69 -11.28 -3.39
C THR A 91 -9.14 -10.70 -2.04
N GLY A 92 -9.07 -9.38 -1.89
CA GLY A 92 -9.38 -8.69 -0.64
C GLY A 92 -8.33 -8.88 0.46
N SER A 93 -7.09 -9.22 0.08
CA SER A 93 -6.00 -9.47 1.00
C SER A 93 -5.82 -8.30 1.98
N PRO A 94 -5.68 -8.55 3.29
CA PRO A 94 -5.28 -7.51 4.23
C PRO A 94 -3.88 -7.02 3.87
N LEU A 95 -3.70 -5.71 3.81
CA LEU A 95 -2.45 -5.07 3.45
C LEU A 95 -1.87 -4.34 4.66
N CYS A 96 -0.56 -4.45 4.84
CA CYS A 96 0.18 -3.64 5.82
C CYS A 96 1.47 -3.14 5.16
N ALA A 97 1.71 -1.83 5.24
CA ALA A 97 2.90 -1.22 4.66
C ALA A 97 3.71 -0.52 5.75
N ILE A 98 5.03 -0.70 5.72
CA ILE A 98 5.96 -0.12 6.70
C ILE A 98 7.17 0.43 5.97
N GLN A 99 7.60 1.63 6.35
CA GLN A 99 8.87 2.20 5.93
C GLN A 99 9.97 1.85 6.93
N GLY A 100 10.98 1.13 6.45
CA GLY A 100 12.27 0.98 7.14
C GLY A 100 13.26 2.10 6.76
N PRO A 101 14.48 2.09 7.32
CA PRO A 101 15.47 3.15 7.10
C PRO A 101 15.86 3.36 5.63
N SER A 102 15.90 2.28 4.84
CA SER A 102 16.31 2.31 3.43
C SER A 102 15.43 1.47 2.51
N SER A 103 14.24 1.09 2.98
CA SER A 103 13.35 0.17 2.26
C SER A 103 11.90 0.40 2.65
N ILE A 104 10.98 0.14 1.74
CA ILE A 104 9.55 -0.05 2.03
C ILE A 104 9.28 -1.55 2.03
N TYR A 105 8.37 -1.97 2.91
CA TYR A 105 7.87 -3.33 2.99
C TYR A 105 6.35 -3.29 2.86
N LEU A 106 5.79 -4.14 2.00
CA LEU A 106 4.35 -4.40 1.92
C LEU A 106 4.11 -5.86 2.26
N PHE A 107 3.28 -6.12 3.26
CA PHE A 107 2.85 -7.43 3.71
C PHE A 107 1.43 -7.70 3.23
N PHE A 108 1.17 -8.94 2.82
CA PHE A 108 -0.13 -9.39 2.31
C PHE A 108 -0.30 -10.90 2.48
N VAL A 109 -1.54 -11.37 2.41
CA VAL A 109 -1.88 -12.79 2.34
C VAL A 109 -1.95 -13.23 0.87
N GLY A 110 -1.22 -14.30 0.53
CA GLY A 110 -1.22 -14.93 -0.79
C GLY A 110 -2.39 -15.89 -1.00
N GLY A 111 -2.61 -16.33 -2.25
CA GLY A 111 -3.69 -17.27 -2.58
C GLY A 111 -3.59 -18.65 -1.90
N ASP A 112 -2.42 -19.00 -1.37
CA ASP A 112 -2.15 -20.19 -0.57
C ASP A 112 -2.37 -19.97 0.95
N ASN A 113 -2.96 -18.84 1.34
CA ASN A 113 -3.18 -18.41 2.72
C ASN A 113 -1.89 -18.18 3.54
N CYS A 114 -0.72 -18.06 2.88
CA CYS A 114 0.52 -17.71 3.54
C CYS A 114 0.72 -16.19 3.56
N VAL A 115 1.53 -15.71 4.52
CA VAL A 115 1.87 -14.30 4.62
C VAL A 115 3.18 -14.05 3.88
N TYR A 116 3.14 -13.10 2.96
CA TYR A 116 4.26 -12.70 2.12
C TYR A 116 4.62 -11.24 2.38
N TYR A 117 5.83 -10.87 1.99
CA TYR A 117 6.16 -9.47 1.81
C TYR A 117 6.92 -9.22 0.51
N VAL A 118 6.76 -8.01 0.02
CA VAL A 118 7.61 -7.44 -1.02
C VAL A 118 8.35 -6.25 -0.45
N THR A 119 9.55 -6.02 -0.96
CA THR A 119 10.37 -4.89 -0.56
C THR A 119 10.85 -4.09 -1.76
N ARG A 120 10.95 -2.78 -1.56
CA ARG A 120 11.57 -1.85 -2.51
C ARG A 120 12.57 -1.00 -1.76
N SER A 121 13.80 -0.92 -2.27
CA SER A 121 14.81 -0.02 -1.71
C SER A 121 14.38 1.44 -1.94
N THR A 122 14.62 2.30 -0.95
CA THR A 122 14.39 3.74 -1.04
C THR A 122 15.64 4.52 -1.46
N LYS A 123 16.75 3.81 -1.72
CA LYS A 123 17.98 4.40 -2.29
C LYS A 123 17.82 4.59 -3.80
N LYS A 124 18.55 5.57 -4.36
CA LYS A 124 18.57 5.85 -5.80
C LYS A 124 18.82 4.57 -6.61
N ASP A 125 18.14 4.45 -7.75
CA ASP A 125 18.19 3.36 -8.74
C ASP A 125 17.44 2.05 -8.41
N ALA A 126 16.64 2.00 -7.35
CA ALA A 126 15.74 0.87 -7.10
C ALA A 126 14.36 1.07 -7.77
N SER A 127 14.19 0.46 -8.95
CA SER A 127 12.93 0.53 -9.72
C SER A 127 11.95 -0.60 -9.41
N GLU A 128 12.42 -1.74 -8.91
CA GLU A 128 11.60 -2.96 -8.84
C GLU A 128 11.30 -3.42 -7.42
N TRP A 129 10.13 -4.06 -7.28
CA TRP A 129 9.67 -4.71 -6.06
C TRP A 129 10.19 -6.15 -6.03
N GLU A 130 10.96 -6.49 -5.02
CA GLU A 130 11.46 -7.85 -4.82
C GLU A 130 10.51 -8.64 -3.91
N THR A 131 10.07 -9.83 -4.36
CA THR A 131 9.24 -10.73 -3.55
C THR A 131 10.10 -11.59 -2.64
N ARG A 132 9.75 -11.66 -1.35
CA ARG A 132 10.38 -12.56 -0.38
C ARG A 132 9.30 -13.29 0.43
N ALA A 133 9.43 -14.60 0.55
CA ALA A 133 8.56 -15.38 1.43
C ALA A 133 8.93 -15.11 2.90
N PHE A 134 7.92 -14.93 3.75
CA PHE A 134 8.12 -14.74 5.19
C PHE A 134 7.85 -16.05 5.94
N PHE A 135 6.63 -16.59 5.85
CA PHE A 135 6.22 -17.79 6.59
C PHE A 135 5.09 -18.55 5.90
N THR A 136 5.14 -19.88 5.97
CA THR A 136 4.00 -20.77 5.68
C THR A 136 3.10 -20.82 6.91
N MET A 137 1.82 -20.45 6.78
CA MET A 137 0.84 -20.72 7.82
C MET A 137 0.40 -22.19 7.73
N THR A 138 1.07 -23.09 8.46
CA THR A 138 0.53 -24.43 8.70
C THR A 138 -0.59 -24.31 9.75
N GLN A 139 -1.79 -23.85 9.37
CA GLN A 139 -2.93 -23.86 10.29
C GLN A 139 -3.74 -25.16 10.13
N THR A 140 -3.78 -25.97 11.20
CA THR A 140 -5.01 -26.67 11.58
C THR A 140 -6.04 -25.64 12.06
N PRO A 141 -7.31 -25.73 11.64
CA PRO A 141 -8.28 -24.67 11.89
C PRO A 141 -8.74 -24.73 13.35
N ARG A 142 -8.36 -23.75 14.17
CA ARG A 142 -9.15 -23.26 15.32
C ARG A 142 -8.54 -22.02 15.96
N SER A 143 -9.39 -21.01 16.12
CA SER A 143 -9.20 -19.69 16.74
C SER A 143 -8.52 -18.62 15.88
N SER A 144 -9.20 -17.48 15.76
CA SER A 144 -8.68 -16.23 15.18
C SER A 144 -7.48 -15.77 15.98
N GLN A 145 -6.28 -16.02 15.48
CA GLN A 145 -5.05 -15.50 16.07
C GLN A 145 -4.63 -14.23 15.34
N ALA A 146 -4.39 -13.16 16.10
CA ALA A 146 -3.72 -11.98 15.60
C ALA A 146 -2.22 -12.30 15.42
N LEU A 147 -1.68 -12.09 14.22
CA LEU A 147 -0.24 -12.18 13.99
C LEU A 147 0.42 -10.90 14.54
N ILE A 148 1.17 -11.03 15.64
CA ILE A 148 1.98 -9.94 16.19
C ILE A 148 3.39 -10.07 15.65
N LEU A 149 3.80 -9.14 14.78
CA LEU A 149 5.18 -9.02 14.31
C LEU A 149 5.94 -8.10 15.28
N SER A 150 6.80 -8.67 16.12
CA SER A 150 7.73 -7.89 16.96
C SER A 150 9.13 -7.92 16.36
N LYS A 151 9.81 -6.78 16.41
CA LYS A 151 11.24 -6.69 16.10
C LYS A 151 12.00 -7.15 17.33
N SER A 152 12.81 -8.22 17.21
CA SER A 152 13.76 -8.56 18.27
C SER A 152 14.79 -7.42 18.41
N PRO A 153 15.08 -6.93 19.63
CA PRO A 153 16.22 -6.05 19.85
C PRO A 153 17.48 -6.78 19.36
N ARG A 154 18.31 -6.10 18.57
CA ARG A 154 19.67 -6.63 18.31
C ARG A 154 20.45 -6.41 19.59
N ASP A 155 20.81 -7.50 20.27
CA ASP A 155 21.84 -7.46 21.29
C ASP A 155 23.14 -7.06 20.59
N TYR A 156 23.60 -5.84 20.85
CA TYR A 156 24.98 -5.46 20.57
C TYR A 156 25.81 -5.91 21.77
N SER A 157 26.51 -7.04 21.61
CA SER A 157 27.65 -7.44 22.45
C SER A 157 28.96 -7.01 21.79
#